data_AF-A0A832RNY7-F1
#
_entry.id   AF-A0A832RNY7-F1
#
_cell.length_a   1.000
_cell.length_b   1.000
_cell.length_c   1.000
_cell.angle_alpha   90.00
_cell.angle_beta   90.00
_cell.angle_gamma   90.00
#
_symmetry.space_group_name_H-M   'P 1'
#
loop_
_entity.id
_entity.type
_entity.pdbx_description
1 polymer ?
#
loop_
_entity_poly.entity_id
_entity_poly.type
_entity_poly.pdbx_seq_one_letter_code
_entity_poly.pdbx_strand_id
1 'polypeptide(L)'
;LKDGKCVSKEKTKPADNTKTLDTVIPSWIKTTAKYWSDNKITDKDFASGIQYLINQKIIKIPISTSTEAKSNTIPAWVKNSAGFWADGKTADKDFVSGLQYLITNGIIKIKS
;
A
#
# COMPACT_ATOMS: atom_id res chain seq x y z
N LEU A 1 -26.20 -25.38 -23.97
CA LEU A 1 -25.39 -24.27 -24.51
C LEU A 1 -25.90 -22.97 -23.91
N LYS A 2 -24.98 -22.19 -23.30
CA LYS A 2 -24.92 -20.72 -23.25
C LYS A 2 -26.08 -19.94 -22.61
N ASP A 3 -25.93 -18.93 -21.76
CA ASP A 3 -24.88 -18.23 -20.99
C ASP A 3 -25.72 -17.46 -19.92
N GLY A 4 -25.48 -17.50 -18.61
CA GLY A 4 -24.31 -16.92 -17.97
C GLY A 4 -24.38 -15.40 -17.82
N LYS A 5 -25.29 -14.85 -16.99
CA LYS A 5 -25.10 -13.49 -16.40
C LYS A 5 -25.95 -13.26 -15.14
N CYS A 6 -25.46 -13.70 -13.99
CA CYS A 6 -25.97 -13.22 -12.70
C CYS A 6 -25.45 -11.80 -12.43
N VAL A 7 -26.38 -10.88 -12.19
CA VAL A 7 -26.14 -9.54 -11.65
C VAL A 7 -25.90 -9.62 -10.15
N SER A 8 -24.88 -8.91 -9.66
CA SER A 8 -24.79 -8.44 -8.26
C SER A 8 -24.04 -7.10 -8.31
N LYS A 9 -24.75 -5.96 -8.31
CA LYS A 9 -25.15 -5.20 -7.11
C LYS A 9 -23.95 -4.88 -6.21
N GLU A 10 -23.60 -3.59 -6.17
CA GLU A 10 -22.82 -2.97 -5.09
C GLU A 10 -23.31 -3.52 -3.75
N LYS A 11 -22.38 -4.07 -2.97
CA LYS A 11 -22.60 -4.42 -1.57
C LYS A 11 -21.70 -3.54 -0.71
N THR A 12 -22.28 -2.45 -0.23
CA THR A 12 -22.01 -1.96 1.11
C THR A 12 -22.18 -3.10 2.13
N LYS A 13 -21.21 -3.31 3.03
CA LYS A 13 -21.42 -4.02 4.31
C LYS A 13 -20.25 -3.71 5.28
N PRO A 14 -20.45 -3.83 6.59
CA PRO A 14 -20.86 -2.77 7.53
C PRO A 14 -19.71 -2.39 8.48
N ALA A 15 -19.91 -1.33 9.27
CA ALA A 15 -19.00 -0.90 10.33
C ALA A 15 -18.68 -2.05 11.29
N ASP A 16 -17.39 -2.39 11.39
CA ASP A 16 -16.86 -3.16 12.51
C ASP A 16 -16.16 -2.18 13.46
N ASN A 17 -16.67 -2.13 14.68
CA ASN A 17 -16.25 -1.24 15.75
C ASN A 17 -14.98 -1.85 16.37
N THR A 18 -13.89 -1.83 15.63
CA THR A 18 -12.55 -2.09 16.15
C THR A 18 -11.77 -0.80 16.09
N LYS A 19 -11.09 -0.48 17.19
CA LYS A 19 -10.25 0.71 17.36
C LYS A 19 -9.10 0.66 16.34
N THR A 20 -9.37 1.02 15.09
CA THR A 20 -8.42 1.10 13.99
C THR A 20 -7.54 2.30 14.27
N LEU A 21 -6.24 2.07 14.44
CA LEU A 21 -5.27 3.15 14.29
C LEU A 21 -5.46 3.64 12.86
N ASP A 22 -6.14 4.77 12.69
CA ASP A 22 -6.58 5.35 11.42
C ASP A 22 -5.38 5.71 10.53
N THR A 23 -4.73 4.68 10.00
CA THR A 23 -3.77 4.76 8.91
C THR A 23 -4.61 4.86 7.64
N VAL A 24 -5.23 6.02 7.45
CA VAL A 24 -6.06 6.30 6.27
C VAL A 24 -5.12 6.47 5.09
N ILE A 25 -5.02 5.47 4.22
CA ILE A 25 -4.38 5.61 2.92
C ILE A 25 -5.45 6.11 1.94
N PRO A 26 -5.26 7.28 1.31
CA PRO A 26 -6.24 7.77 0.35
C PRO A 26 -6.44 6.78 -0.80
N SER A 27 -7.69 6.54 -1.20
CA SER A 27 -8.01 5.51 -2.20
C SER A 27 -7.36 5.76 -3.57
N TRP A 28 -7.04 7.02 -3.92
CA TRP A 28 -6.35 7.35 -5.16
C TRP A 28 -4.93 6.75 -5.25
N ILE A 29 -4.33 6.37 -4.11
CA ILE A 29 -3.04 5.67 -4.06
C ILE A 29 -3.14 4.24 -4.59
N LYS A 30 -4.33 3.63 -4.59
CA LYS A 30 -4.55 2.27 -5.13
C LYS A 30 -4.20 2.19 -6.61
N THR A 31 -4.50 3.23 -7.38
CA THR A 31 -4.13 3.28 -8.81
C THR A 31 -2.61 3.27 -8.99
N THR A 32 -1.87 4.04 -8.19
CA THR A 32 -0.41 4.04 -8.22
C THR A 32 0.18 2.70 -7.79
N ALA A 33 -0.38 2.07 -6.75
CA ALA A 33 0.00 0.73 -6.32
C ALA A 33 -0.26 -0.32 -7.42
N LYS A 34 -1.37 -0.20 -8.17
CA LYS A 34 -1.66 -1.07 -9.32
C LYS A 34 -0.64 -0.90 -10.44
N TYR A 35 -0.32 0.35 -10.80
CA TYR A 35 0.71 0.61 -11.81
C TYR A 35 2.07 0.06 -11.40
N TRP A 36 2.40 0.12 -10.11
CA TRP A 36 3.63 -0.46 -9.60
C TRP A 36 3.63 -1.99 -9.68
N SER A 37 2.55 -2.65 -9.25
CA SER A 37 2.44 -4.11 -9.33
C SER A 37 2.45 -4.64 -10.77
N ASP A 38 1.88 -3.86 -11.69
CA ASP A 38 1.84 -4.18 -13.12
C ASP A 38 3.15 -3.81 -13.85
N ASN A 39 4.20 -3.38 -13.13
CA ASN A 39 5.49 -2.93 -13.67
C ASN A 39 5.40 -1.75 -14.66
N LYS A 40 4.35 -0.92 -14.55
CA LYS A 40 4.18 0.31 -15.33
C LYS A 40 4.98 1.49 -14.75
N ILE A 41 5.31 1.44 -13.46
CA ILE A 41 6.23 2.37 -12.81
C ILE A 41 7.33 1.60 -12.09
N THR A 42 8.50 2.23 -11.98
CA THR A 42 9.65 1.59 -11.35
C THR A 42 9.53 1.55 -9.83
N ASP A 43 10.30 0.65 -9.20
CA ASP A 43 10.41 0.58 -7.74
C ASP A 43 10.87 1.91 -7.14
N LYS A 44 11.76 2.62 -7.84
CA LYS A 44 12.25 3.94 -7.44
C LYS A 44 11.14 5.00 -7.48
N ASP A 45 10.34 5.03 -8.55
CA ASP A 45 9.25 6.00 -8.71
C ASP A 45 8.19 5.78 -7.63
N PHE A 46 7.81 4.52 -7.40
CA PHE A 46 6.86 4.17 -6.36
C PHE A 46 7.37 4.53 -4.97
N ALA A 47 8.60 4.13 -4.62
CA ALA A 47 9.21 4.45 -3.33
C ALA A 47 9.30 5.96 -3.09
N SER A 48 9.68 6.73 -4.13
CA SER A 48 9.76 8.20 -4.06
C SER A 48 8.39 8.83 -3.84
N GLY A 49 7.34 8.31 -4.50
CA GLY A 49 5.96 8.72 -4.27
C GLY A 49 5.51 8.48 -2.83
N ILE A 50 5.69 7.27 -2.30
CA ILE A 50 5.34 6.95 -0.91
C ILE A 50 6.13 7.82 0.07
N GLN A 51 7.43 7.99 -0.16
CA GLN A 51 8.28 8.88 0.64
C GLN A 51 7.72 10.30 0.70
N TYR A 52 7.33 10.86 -0.45
CA TYR A 52 6.73 12.18 -0.51
C TYR A 52 5.44 12.25 0.31
N LEU A 53 4.54 11.27 0.17
CA LEU A 53 3.25 11.26 0.87
C LEU A 53 3.38 11.17 2.38
N ILE A 54 4.34 10.40 2.87
CA ILE A 54 4.66 10.32 4.30
C ILE A 54 5.20 11.67 4.79
N ASN A 55 6.13 12.28 4.04
CA ASN A 55 6.70 13.58 4.40
C ASN A 55 5.65 14.71 4.38
N GLN A 56 4.68 14.65 3.47
CA GLN A 56 3.53 15.57 3.45
C GLN A 56 2.46 15.25 4.51
N LYS A 57 2.66 14.20 5.33
CA LYS A 57 1.72 13.73 6.35
C LYS A 57 0.34 13.35 5.78
N ILE A 58 0.28 13.03 4.48
CA ILE A 58 -0.92 12.55 3.79
C ILE A 58 -1.19 11.10 4.19
N ILE A 59 -0.14 10.29 4.30
CA ILE A 59 -0.21 8.93 4.85
C ILE A 59 0.53 8.91 6.17
N LYS A 60 -0.11 8.42 7.23
CA LYS A 60 0.49 8.25 8.55
C LYS A 60 0.78 6.78 8.78
N ILE A 61 2.05 6.40 8.76
CA ILE A 61 2.47 5.03 9.03
C ILE A 61 3.03 4.98 10.45
N PRO A 62 2.49 4.14 11.35
CA PRO A 62 3.10 3.94 12.65
C PRO A 62 4.45 3.25 12.44
N ILE A 63 5.53 3.95 12.72
CA ILE A 63 6.90 3.44 12.56
C ILE A 63 7.62 3.47 13.89
N SER A 64 8.37 2.40 14.15
CA SER A 64 9.27 2.29 15.30
C SER A 64 10.68 2.37 14.72
N THR A 65 11.27 3.57 14.71
CA THR A 65 12.68 3.86 14.35
C THR A 65 13.17 3.34 12.99
N SER A 66 13.46 4.25 12.05
CA SER A 66 14.16 3.91 10.80
C SER A 66 15.57 3.40 11.13
N THR A 67 15.94 2.19 10.69
CA THR A 67 17.33 1.71 10.78
C THR A 67 18.11 2.13 9.53
N GLU A 68 19.45 2.16 9.64
CA GLU A 68 20.34 2.44 8.51
C GLU A 68 20.02 1.54 7.31
N ALA A 69 20.19 2.07 6.10
CA ALA A 69 19.79 1.39 4.87
C ALA A 69 20.49 0.03 4.72
N LYS A 70 19.72 -1.05 4.81
CA LYS A 70 20.22 -2.43 4.67
C LYS A 70 20.20 -2.91 3.22
N SER A 71 19.36 -2.30 2.39
CA SER A 71 19.14 -2.67 1.00
C SER A 71 18.51 -1.51 0.22
N ASN A 72 18.75 -1.47 -1.09
CA ASN A 72 18.09 -0.53 -2.02
C ASN A 72 17.02 -1.22 -2.89
N THR A 73 16.77 -2.51 -2.67
CA THR A 73 15.88 -3.33 -3.50
C THR A 73 14.58 -3.60 -2.77
N ILE A 74 13.45 -3.35 -3.44
CA ILE A 74 12.13 -3.68 -2.90
C ILE A 74 11.86 -5.18 -3.10
N PRO A 75 11.53 -5.94 -2.03
CA PRO A 75 11.17 -7.35 -2.17
C PRO A 75 9.87 -7.54 -2.95
N ALA A 76 9.80 -8.60 -3.76
CA ALA A 76 8.64 -8.93 -4.58
C ALA A 76 7.34 -9.11 -3.77
N TRP A 77 7.41 -9.60 -2.53
CA TRP A 77 6.23 -9.76 -1.67
C TRP A 77 5.55 -8.42 -1.36
N VAL A 78 6.31 -7.32 -1.26
CA VAL A 78 5.76 -5.97 -1.04
C VAL A 78 5.01 -5.52 -2.28
N LYS A 79 5.59 -5.73 -3.47
CA LYS A 79 4.95 -5.43 -4.76
C LYS A 79 3.66 -6.23 -4.97
N ASN A 80 3.67 -7.52 -4.65
CA ASN A 80 2.48 -8.36 -4.72
C ASN A 80 1.39 -7.88 -3.75
N SER A 81 1.78 -7.48 -2.53
CA SER A 81 0.84 -6.93 -1.54
C SER A 81 0.19 -5.64 -2.04
N ALA A 82 0.94 -4.77 -2.72
CA ALA A 82 0.40 -3.56 -3.36
C ALA A 82 -0.60 -3.88 -4.48
N GLY A 83 -0.34 -4.91 -5.29
CA GLY A 83 -1.28 -5.37 -6.32
C GLY A 83 -2.58 -5.91 -5.73
N PHE A 84 -2.51 -6.76 -4.72
CA PHE A 84 -3.71 -7.27 -4.03
C PHE A 84 -4.49 -6.17 -3.33
N TRP A 85 -3.79 -5.21 -2.73
CA TRP A 85 -4.42 -4.07 -2.07
C TRP A 85 -5.13 -3.15 -3.07
N ALA A 86 -4.51 -2.90 -4.23
CA ALA A 86 -5.10 -2.13 -5.31
C ALA A 86 -6.34 -2.80 -5.91
N ASP A 87 -6.33 -4.13 -6.01
CA ASP A 87 -7.48 -4.95 -6.43
C ASP A 87 -8.56 -5.06 -5.35
N GLY A 88 -8.35 -4.50 -4.15
CA GLY A 88 -9.28 -4.60 -3.02
C GLY A 88 -9.35 -5.99 -2.37
N LYS A 89 -8.36 -6.84 -2.62
CA LYS A 89 -8.28 -8.22 -2.09
C LYS A 89 -7.67 -8.31 -0.69
N THR A 90 -6.91 -7.29 -0.29
CA THR A 90 -6.30 -7.18 1.05
C THR A 90 -6.64 -5.85 1.70
N ALA A 91 -6.55 -5.78 3.03
CA ALA A 91 -6.87 -4.58 3.79
C ALA A 91 -5.68 -3.60 3.79
N ASP A 92 -5.96 -2.32 4.10
CA ASP A 92 -4.93 -1.28 4.18
C ASP A 92 -3.78 -1.68 5.11
N LYS A 93 -4.09 -2.31 6.25
CA LYS A 93 -3.09 -2.80 7.21
C LYS A 93 -2.04 -3.73 6.58
N ASP A 94 -2.44 -4.58 5.63
CA ASP A 94 -1.55 -5.58 5.04
C ASP A 94 -0.55 -4.89 4.09
N PHE A 95 -1.01 -3.89 3.35
CA PHE A 95 -0.14 -3.05 2.53
C PHE A 95 0.75 -2.13 3.39
N VAL A 96 0.19 -1.56 4.48
CA VAL A 96 0.94 -0.75 5.45
C VAL A 96 2.10 -1.52 6.06
N SER A 97 1.95 -2.81 6.37
CA SER A 97 3.06 -3.65 6.85
C SER A 97 4.21 -3.75 5.83
N GLY A 98 3.88 -3.79 4.54
CA GLY A 98 4.86 -3.67 3.46
C GLY A 98 5.61 -2.34 3.49
N LEU A 99 4.89 -1.23 3.64
CA LEU A 99 5.50 0.10 3.73
C LEU A 99 6.34 0.28 5.00
N GLN A 100 5.90 -0.26 6.14
CA GLN A 100 6.68 -0.28 7.38
C GLN A 100 8.00 -1.01 7.19
N TYR A 101 7.99 -2.16 6.49
CA TYR A 101 9.21 -2.88 6.18
C TYR A 101 10.16 -2.03 5.33
N LEU A 102 9.66 -1.34 4.30
CA LEU A 102 10.47 -0.49 3.43
C LEU A 102 11.15 0.66 4.20
N ILE A 103 10.42 1.28 5.13
CA ILE A 103 10.96 2.36 5.97
C ILE A 103 11.98 1.80 6.96
N THR A 104 11.63 0.71 7.65
CA THR A 104 12.48 0.09 8.67
C THR A 104 13.84 -0.32 8.10
N ASN A 105 13.86 -0.85 6.86
CA ASN A 105 15.08 -1.28 6.18
C ASN A 105 15.80 -0.14 5.42
N GLY A 106 15.32 1.10 5.53
CA GLY A 106 15.91 2.28 4.91
C GLY A 106 15.79 2.35 3.38
N ILE A 107 14.91 1.54 2.79
CA ILE A 107 14.58 1.60 1.35
C ILE A 107 13.78 2.88 1.06
N ILE A 108 12.81 3.19 1.93
CA ILE A 108 12.11 4.47 1.93
C ILE A 108 12.67 5.33 3.07
N LYS A 109 13.23 6.49 2.72
CA LYS A 109 13.84 7.41 3.68
C LYS A 109 12.88 8.54 4.02
N ILE A 110 12.36 8.54 5.24
CA ILE A 110 11.58 9.66 5.75
C ILE A 110 12.53 10.79 6.18
N LYS A 111 12.12 12.04 5.96
CA LYS A 111 12.81 13.16 6.60
C LYS A 111 12.33 13.25 8.04
N SER A 112 13.27 13.12 8.98
CA SER A 112 13.06 13.42 10.39
C SER A 112 13.00 14.93 10.62
#